data_AF-A0A5N3UTJ0-F1
#
_entry.id   AF-A0A5N3UTJ0-F1
#
_cell.length_a   1.000
_cell.length_b   1.000
_cell.length_c   1.000
_cell.angle_alpha   90.00
_cell.angle_beta   90.00
_cell.angle_gamma   90.00
#
_symmetry.space_group_name_H-M   'P 1'
#
loop_
_entity.id
_entity.type
_entity.pdbx_description
1 polymer ?
#
loop_
_entity_poly.entity_id
_entity_poly.type
_entity_poly.pdbx_seq_one_letter_code
_entity_poly.pdbx_strand_id
1 'polypeptide(L)'
;MLLASAVVVWEWLNEHGRWRPYSPAVSHHIEAVVRAGPRAGGSVVLGQVDRRLAPYIIDLHSMNQFRQDTGTLRPVRRNYYDPASAPGKGVVWEWENDHGSWTPYDMDVGITIQHAFEKQRPWIDLSPIGFGYVIDFGTMGQINRQTQRQRRVRRRLDLVYPLVTSAAGRAASWPAAPG
;
A
#
# COMPACT_ATOMS: atom_id res chain seq x y z
N MET A 1 -6.55 27.83 -12.36
CA MET A 1 -5.56 27.02 -11.61
C MET A 1 -6.09 25.59 -11.56
N LEU A 2 -5.39 24.62 -12.17
CA LEU A 2 -5.79 23.22 -12.08
C LEU A 2 -5.41 22.67 -10.70
N LEU A 3 -6.35 21.98 -10.06
CA LEU A 3 -6.08 21.30 -8.79
C LEU A 3 -5.31 20.01 -9.10
N ALA A 4 -4.13 19.85 -8.50
CA ALA A 4 -3.43 18.57 -8.55
C ALA A 4 -4.07 17.65 -7.51
N SER A 5 -4.67 16.54 -7.96
CA SER A 5 -5.24 15.53 -7.09
C SER A 5 -4.38 14.28 -7.11
N ALA A 6 -4.18 13.67 -5.94
CA ALA A 6 -3.47 12.42 -5.79
C ALA A 6 -4.18 11.52 -4.79
N VAL A 7 -4.09 10.21 -4.99
CA VAL A 7 -4.56 9.26 -3.99
C VAL A 7 -3.41 8.89 -3.07
N VAL A 8 -3.68 8.91 -1.76
CA VAL A 8 -2.68 8.70 -0.73
C VAL A 8 -2.76 7.28 -0.23
N VAL A 9 -1.63 6.59 -0.27
CA VAL A 9 -1.47 5.25 0.30
C VAL A 9 -0.44 5.37 1.41
N TRP A 10 -0.85 4.96 2.62
CA TRP A 10 0.11 4.77 3.69
C TRP A 10 0.74 3.39 3.58
N GLU A 11 2.05 3.33 3.75
CA GLU A 11 2.81 2.10 3.59
C GLU A 11 3.78 1.93 4.76
N TRP A 12 4.13 0.67 5.06
CA TRP A 12 5.14 0.32 6.06
C TRP A 12 6.23 -0.54 5.42
N LEU A 13 7.46 -0.38 5.90
CA LEU A 13 8.62 -1.11 5.38
C LEU A 13 8.72 -2.48 6.07
N ASN A 14 8.57 -3.55 5.30
CA ASN A 14 8.72 -4.90 5.81
C ASN A 14 10.20 -5.31 5.97
N GLU A 15 10.43 -6.49 6.53
CA GLU A 15 11.78 -7.02 6.80
C GLU A 15 12.57 -7.39 5.54
N HIS A 16 11.90 -7.47 4.40
CA HIS A 16 12.53 -7.70 3.11
C HIS A 16 12.86 -6.39 2.38
N GLY A 17 12.75 -5.24 3.04
CA GLY A 17 13.01 -3.93 2.44
C GLY A 17 11.94 -3.49 1.44
N ARG A 18 10.70 -3.98 1.60
CA ARG A 18 9.60 -3.70 0.68
C ARG A 18 8.50 -2.90 1.36
N TRP A 19 7.99 -1.91 0.63
CA TRP A 19 6.88 -1.10 1.10
C TRP A 19 5.56 -1.82 0.88
N ARG A 20 4.83 -1.98 1.97
CA ARG A 20 3.58 -2.73 2.03
C ARG A 20 2.43 -1.77 2.29
N PRO A 21 1.38 -1.76 1.44
CA PRO A 21 0.26 -0.87 1.66
C PRO A 21 -0.52 -1.29 2.90
N TYR A 22 -0.84 -0.32 3.75
CA TYR A 22 -1.97 -0.47 4.66
C TYR A 22 -3.26 -0.52 3.84
N SER A 23 -4.31 -1.13 4.40
CA SER A 23 -5.62 -1.15 3.73
C SER A 23 -6.15 0.27 3.48
N PRO A 24 -7.10 0.46 2.55
CA PRO A 24 -7.74 1.75 2.34
C PRO A 24 -8.32 2.35 3.63
N ALA A 25 -9.02 1.53 4.43
CA ALA A 25 -9.61 1.96 5.69
C ALA A 25 -8.57 2.49 6.69
N VAL A 26 -7.43 1.78 6.82
CA VAL A 26 -6.33 2.20 7.68
C VAL A 26 -5.67 3.47 7.14
N SER A 27 -5.49 3.59 5.81
CA SER A 27 -4.97 4.81 5.19
C SER A 27 -5.88 6.03 5.42
N HIS A 28 -7.21 5.86 5.33
CA HIS A 28 -8.19 6.91 5.69
C HIS A 28 -8.07 7.34 7.14
N HIS A 29 -7.90 6.37 8.05
CA HIS A 29 -7.74 6.67 9.46
C HIS A 29 -6.47 7.49 9.74
N ILE A 30 -5.34 7.08 9.18
CA ILE A 30 -4.08 7.83 9.33
C ILE A 30 -4.22 9.24 8.73
N GLU A 31 -4.80 9.37 7.54
CA GLU A 31 -5.03 10.68 6.91
C GLU A 31 -5.96 11.59 7.73
N ALA A 32 -6.97 11.03 8.39
CA ALA A 32 -7.86 11.80 9.27
C ALA A 32 -7.09 12.38 10.47
N VAL A 33 -6.21 11.59 11.09
CA VAL A 33 -5.36 12.05 12.20
C VAL A 33 -4.36 13.10 11.73
N VAL A 34 -3.71 12.88 10.58
CA VAL A 34 -2.77 13.85 9.98
C VAL A 34 -3.46 15.18 9.70
N ARG A 35 -4.70 15.16 9.20
CA ARG A 35 -5.48 16.36 8.92
C ARG A 35 -5.92 17.09 10.18
N ALA A 36 -6.21 16.38 11.26
CA ALA A 36 -6.52 16.97 12.57
C ALA A 36 -5.31 17.70 13.18
N GLY A 37 -4.08 17.38 12.73
CA GLY A 37 -2.86 18.07 13.08
C GLY A 37 -2.44 17.83 14.55
N PRO A 38 -1.67 18.75 15.16
CA PRO A 38 -1.13 18.57 16.52
C PRO A 38 -2.17 18.29 17.60
N ARG A 39 -3.45 18.64 17.36
CA ARG A 39 -4.56 18.40 18.29
C ARG A 39 -4.85 16.91 18.52
N ALA A 40 -4.43 16.04 17.60
CA ALA A 40 -4.68 14.60 17.69
C ALA A 40 -3.52 13.80 18.33
N GLY A 41 -2.52 14.46 18.92
CA GLY A 41 -1.49 13.77 19.72
C GLY A 41 -0.37 13.09 18.93
N GLY A 42 -0.30 13.30 17.61
CA GLY A 42 0.82 12.85 16.76
C GLY A 42 0.97 11.33 16.61
N SER A 43 0.10 10.52 17.22
CA SER A 43 0.14 9.06 17.17
C SER A 43 -1.16 8.49 16.60
N VAL A 44 -1.09 7.35 15.91
CA VAL A 44 -2.23 6.65 15.31
C VAL A 44 -2.29 5.22 15.82
N VAL A 45 -3.40 4.84 16.47
CA VAL A 45 -3.61 3.49 16.99
C VAL A 45 -4.33 2.65 15.93
N LEU A 46 -3.60 1.79 15.22
CA LEU A 46 -4.13 1.08 14.04
C LEU A 46 -5.27 0.10 14.40
N GLY A 47 -5.24 -0.44 15.62
CA GLY A 47 -6.27 -1.31 16.18
C GLY A 47 -7.68 -0.73 16.21
N GLN A 48 -7.82 0.59 16.15
CA GLN A 48 -9.13 1.26 16.14
C GLN A 48 -9.92 0.96 14.86
N VAL A 49 -9.23 0.64 13.75
CA VAL A 49 -9.85 0.38 12.45
C VAL A 49 -9.63 -1.04 11.96
N ASP A 50 -8.49 -1.68 12.31
CA ASP A 50 -8.26 -3.08 12.01
C ASP A 50 -7.75 -3.82 13.25
N ARG A 51 -8.58 -4.71 13.80
CA ARG A 51 -8.23 -5.50 15.01
C ARG A 51 -6.96 -6.32 14.85
N ARG A 52 -6.61 -6.73 13.63
CA ARG A 52 -5.35 -7.47 13.35
C ARG A 52 -4.12 -6.59 13.57
N LEU A 53 -4.30 -5.27 13.49
CA LEU A 53 -3.26 -4.28 13.75
C LEU A 53 -3.32 -3.73 15.18
N ALA A 54 -4.07 -4.36 16.09
CA ALA A 54 -4.18 -3.93 17.48
C ALA A 54 -2.84 -3.69 18.21
N PRO A 55 -1.78 -4.49 17.98
CA PRO A 55 -0.48 -4.26 18.62
C PRO A 55 0.33 -3.09 18.05
N TYR A 56 -0.17 -2.38 17.03
CA TYR A 56 0.63 -1.41 16.27
C TYR A 56 0.14 0.02 16.47
N ILE A 57 1.09 0.91 16.74
CA ILE A 57 0.90 2.36 16.80
C ILE A 57 1.84 3.01 15.78
N ILE A 58 1.38 4.01 15.04
CA ILE A 58 2.26 4.87 14.23
C ILE A 58 2.54 6.14 15.02
N ASP A 59 3.81 6.49 15.17
CA ASP A 59 4.22 7.83 15.55
C ASP A 59 4.48 8.66 14.28
N LEU A 60 3.67 9.70 14.08
CA LEU A 60 3.72 10.59 12.92
C LEU A 60 4.88 11.59 13.00
N HIS A 61 5.49 11.78 14.18
CA HIS A 61 6.68 12.62 14.29
C HIS A 61 7.91 11.89 13.76
N SER A 62 8.18 10.68 14.26
CA SER A 62 9.31 9.86 13.80
C SER A 62 9.04 9.12 12.48
N MET A 63 7.78 9.10 12.01
CA MET A 63 7.34 8.33 10.85
C MET A 63 7.68 6.84 10.97
N ASN A 64 7.43 6.27 12.15
CA ASN A 64 7.61 4.85 12.42
C ASN A 64 6.33 4.20 12.94
N GLN A 65 6.09 2.98 12.49
CA GLN A 65 5.23 2.03 13.16
C GLN A 65 6.01 1.35 14.29
N PHE A 66 5.45 1.35 15.49
CA PHE A 66 5.93 0.64 16.65
C PHE A 66 4.98 -0.51 17.00
N ARG A 67 5.54 -1.70 17.18
CA ARG A 67 4.81 -2.87 17.68
C ARG A 67 4.99 -2.97 19.21
N GLN A 68 3.89 -2.86 19.95
CA GLN A 68 3.93 -2.62 21.40
C GLN A 68 4.46 -3.78 22.24
N ASP A 69 4.28 -5.02 21.80
CA ASP A 69 4.67 -6.24 22.53
C ASP A 69 6.13 -6.65 22.28
N THR A 70 6.66 -6.45 21.07
CA THR A 70 8.05 -6.82 20.73
C THR A 70 9.01 -5.64 20.66
N GLY A 71 8.50 -4.41 20.72
CA GLY A 71 9.30 -3.20 20.56
C GLY A 71 9.82 -2.96 19.12
N THR A 72 9.37 -3.76 18.15
CA THR A 72 9.85 -3.68 16.77
C THR A 72 9.40 -2.37 16.12
N LEU A 73 10.36 -1.65 15.55
CA LEU A 73 10.13 -0.42 14.80
C LEU A 73 10.23 -0.69 13.30
N ARG A 74 9.29 -0.14 12.53
CA ARG A 74 9.29 -0.19 11.07
C ARG A 74 8.99 1.19 10.50
N PRO A 75 9.80 1.72 9.58
CA PRO A 75 9.48 2.98 8.90
C PRO A 75 8.10 2.92 8.23
N VAL A 76 7.38 4.05 8.28
CA VAL A 76 6.16 4.27 7.50
C VAL A 76 6.35 5.42 6.53
N ARG A 77 5.60 5.43 5.44
CA ARG A 77 5.59 6.55 4.49
C ARG A 77 4.19 6.86 4.02
N ARG A 78 4.00 8.13 3.69
CA ARG A 78 2.83 8.66 3.00
C ARG A 78 3.17 8.81 1.52
N ASN A 79 2.69 7.91 0.67
CA ASN A 79 3.00 7.93 -0.76
C ASN A 79 1.80 8.36 -1.61
N TYR A 80 2.05 8.93 -2.79
CA TYR A 80 1.04 9.53 -3.65
C TYR A 80 0.99 8.84 -5.01
N TYR A 81 -0.21 8.54 -5.47
CA TYR A 81 -0.45 7.86 -6.73
C TYR A 81 -1.47 8.61 -7.58
N ASP A 82 -1.49 8.32 -8.88
CA ASP A 82 -2.46 8.85 -9.82
C ASP A 82 -3.89 8.40 -9.43
N PRO A 83 -4.88 9.30 -9.31
CA PRO A 83 -6.27 8.92 -9.05
C PRO A 83 -6.87 7.94 -10.07
N ALA A 84 -6.35 7.88 -11.30
CA ALA A 84 -6.77 6.91 -12.31
C ALA A 84 -6.14 5.51 -12.14
N SER A 85 -5.19 5.36 -11.21
CA SER A 85 -4.54 4.07 -10.91
C SER A 85 -5.41 3.17 -10.03
N ALA A 86 -4.97 1.92 -9.82
CA ALA A 86 -5.67 0.92 -9.01
C ALA A 86 -6.16 1.42 -7.63
N PRO A 87 -5.33 2.07 -6.79
CA PRO A 87 -5.79 2.58 -5.48
C PRO A 87 -6.91 3.64 -5.58
N GLY A 88 -6.92 4.46 -6.64
CA GLY A 88 -7.98 5.44 -6.85
C GLY A 88 -9.28 4.86 -7.41
N LYS A 89 -9.19 3.68 -8.03
CA LYS A 89 -10.35 2.88 -8.49
C LYS A 89 -10.86 1.88 -7.43
N GLY A 90 -10.26 1.85 -6.24
CA GLY A 90 -10.61 0.88 -5.19
C GLY A 90 -10.28 -0.56 -5.58
N VAL A 91 -9.24 -0.76 -6.41
CA VAL A 91 -8.82 -2.08 -6.87
C VAL A 91 -7.60 -2.52 -6.07
N VAL A 92 -7.70 -3.71 -5.47
CA VAL A 92 -6.59 -4.35 -4.75
C VAL A 92 -6.29 -5.69 -5.40
N TRP A 93 -5.02 -5.91 -5.74
CA TRP A 93 -4.52 -7.22 -6.17
C TRP A 93 -3.88 -7.92 -4.99
N GLU A 94 -4.21 -9.19 -4.80
CA GLU A 94 -3.76 -10.01 -3.68
C GLU A 94 -3.30 -11.37 -4.19
N TRP A 95 -2.34 -11.97 -3.49
CA TRP A 95 -1.92 -13.36 -3.67
C TRP A 95 -2.23 -14.15 -2.40
N GLU A 96 -2.60 -15.40 -2.55
CA GLU A 96 -2.85 -16.28 -1.43
C GLU A 96 -1.54 -16.86 -0.90
N ASN A 97 -1.29 -16.69 0.39
CA ASN A 97 -0.14 -17.25 1.06
C ASN A 97 -0.35 -18.72 1.48
N ASP A 98 0.71 -19.31 2.02
CA ASP A 98 0.74 -20.74 2.33
C ASP A 98 -0.22 -21.15 3.45
N HIS A 99 -0.72 -20.16 4.20
CA HIS A 99 -1.71 -20.33 5.26
C HIS A 99 -3.14 -20.05 4.77
N GLY A 100 -3.36 -19.94 3.46
CA GLY A 100 -4.67 -19.64 2.86
C GLY A 100 -5.14 -18.19 3.07
N SER A 101 -4.25 -17.31 3.54
CA SER A 101 -4.57 -15.90 3.77
C SER A 101 -4.17 -15.05 2.57
N TRP A 102 -5.02 -14.09 2.21
CA TRP A 102 -4.78 -13.19 1.09
C TRP A 102 -3.89 -12.03 1.51
N THR A 103 -2.82 -11.83 0.75
CA THR A 103 -1.78 -10.83 1.00
C THR A 103 -1.76 -9.85 -0.16
N PRO A 104 -1.91 -8.54 0.06
CA PRO A 104 -1.87 -7.56 -1.03
C PRO A 104 -0.51 -7.56 -1.72
N TYR A 105 -0.46 -7.21 -2.99
CA TYR A 105 0.80 -6.85 -3.62
C TYR A 105 1.31 -5.51 -3.08
N ASP A 106 2.62 -5.26 -3.22
CA ASP A 106 3.17 -3.92 -3.06
C ASP A 106 2.44 -2.98 -4.03
N MET A 107 2.22 -1.71 -3.66
CA MET A 107 1.25 -0.87 -4.38
C MET A 107 1.59 -0.70 -5.86
N ASP A 108 2.86 -0.43 -6.19
CA ASP A 108 3.33 -0.30 -7.58
C ASP A 108 3.16 -1.59 -8.39
N VAL A 109 3.28 -2.75 -7.74
CA VAL A 109 3.01 -4.04 -8.38
C VAL A 109 1.53 -4.21 -8.63
N GLY A 110 0.67 -3.91 -7.66
CA GLY A 110 -0.78 -3.95 -7.84
C GLY A 110 -1.25 -3.06 -9.00
N ILE A 111 -0.68 -1.86 -9.13
CA ILE A 111 -0.93 -0.94 -10.25
C ILE A 111 -0.47 -1.56 -11.58
N THR A 112 0.73 -2.14 -11.60
CA THR A 112 1.31 -2.76 -12.80
C THR A 112 0.47 -3.96 -13.28
N ILE A 113 0.03 -4.81 -12.35
CA ILE A 113 -0.87 -5.94 -12.64
C ILE A 113 -2.20 -5.44 -13.19
N GLN A 114 -2.81 -4.45 -12.51
CA GLN A 114 -4.10 -3.88 -12.94
C GLN A 114 -4.02 -3.31 -14.35
N HIS A 115 -2.95 -2.58 -14.68
CA HIS A 115 -2.78 -2.01 -16.01
C HIS A 115 -2.61 -3.08 -17.11
N ALA A 116 -1.90 -4.18 -16.83
CA ALA A 116 -1.82 -5.30 -17.78
C ALA A 116 -3.16 -6.02 -17.95
N PHE A 117 -3.90 -6.20 -16.85
CA PHE A 117 -5.23 -6.79 -16.85
C PHE A 117 -6.23 -5.94 -17.66
N GLU A 118 -6.24 -4.61 -17.47
CA GLU A 118 -7.09 -3.68 -18.24
C GLU A 118 -6.77 -3.70 -19.74
N LYS A 119 -5.52 -3.97 -20.11
CA LYS A 119 -5.07 -4.16 -21.50
C LYS A 119 -5.36 -5.55 -22.05
N GLN A 120 -6.09 -6.38 -21.32
CA GLN A 120 -6.44 -7.76 -21.72
C GLN A 120 -5.22 -8.59 -22.10
N ARG A 121 -4.07 -8.35 -21.44
CA ARG A 121 -2.90 -9.22 -21.61
C ARG A 121 -3.23 -10.60 -21.02
N PRO A 122 -2.75 -11.70 -21.61
CA PRO A 122 -2.96 -13.04 -21.05
C PRO A 122 -2.13 -13.26 -19.77
N TRP A 123 -0.98 -12.59 -19.64
CA TRP A 123 -0.08 -12.69 -18.50
C TRP A 123 0.79 -11.42 -18.35
N ILE A 124 1.52 -11.33 -17.23
CA ILE A 124 2.56 -10.32 -16.99
C ILE A 124 3.75 -10.92 -16.23
N ASP A 125 4.98 -10.64 -16.69
CA ASP A 125 6.21 -10.93 -15.96
C ASP A 125 6.60 -9.73 -15.08
N LEU A 126 6.71 -9.95 -13.78
CA LEU A 126 7.06 -8.93 -12.79
C LEU A 126 8.57 -8.85 -12.54
N SER A 127 9.38 -9.72 -13.18
CA SER A 127 10.84 -9.74 -13.00
C SER A 127 11.52 -8.40 -13.31
N PRO A 128 11.11 -7.65 -14.35
CA PRO A 128 11.68 -6.33 -14.65
C PRO A 128 11.52 -5.28 -13.53
N ILE A 129 10.56 -5.48 -12.61
CA ILE A 129 10.32 -4.58 -11.47
C ILE A 129 10.79 -5.19 -10.13
N GLY A 130 11.63 -6.22 -10.19
CA GLY A 130 12.27 -6.82 -9.00
C GLY A 130 11.47 -7.94 -8.33
N PHE A 131 10.59 -8.61 -9.07
CA PHE A 131 9.74 -9.69 -8.56
C PHE A 131 9.79 -10.90 -9.49
N GLY A 132 10.45 -11.98 -9.09
CA GLY A 132 10.63 -13.19 -9.92
C GLY A 132 9.35 -14.03 -10.14
N TYR A 133 8.25 -13.38 -10.49
CA TYR A 133 6.93 -13.99 -10.64
C TYR A 133 6.31 -13.63 -11.99
N VAL A 134 5.61 -14.58 -12.59
CA VAL A 134 4.68 -14.34 -13.71
C VAL A 134 3.27 -14.45 -13.16
N ILE A 135 2.38 -13.54 -13.53
CA ILE A 135 0.94 -13.69 -13.29
C ILE A 135 0.29 -14.09 -14.59
N ASP A 136 -0.43 -15.20 -14.56
CA ASP A 136 -1.32 -15.67 -15.63
C ASP A 136 -2.75 -15.29 -15.27
N PHE A 137 -3.36 -14.45 -16.10
CA PHE A 137 -4.71 -13.94 -15.88
C PHE A 137 -5.80 -14.93 -16.28
N GLY A 138 -5.49 -15.92 -17.12
CA GLY A 138 -6.43 -16.98 -17.50
C GLY A 138 -6.66 -17.96 -16.36
N THR A 139 -5.59 -18.33 -15.66
CA THR A 139 -5.67 -19.22 -14.49
C THR A 139 -5.85 -18.47 -13.17
N MET A 140 -5.70 -17.15 -13.17
CA MET A 140 -5.62 -16.33 -11.96
C MET A 140 -4.57 -16.88 -10.98
N GLY A 141 -3.40 -17.21 -11.52
CA GLY A 141 -2.26 -17.76 -10.79
C GLY A 141 -1.01 -16.90 -10.88
N GLN A 142 -0.26 -16.82 -9.79
CA GLN A 142 1.11 -16.36 -9.76
C GLN A 142 2.07 -17.56 -9.77
N ILE A 143 3.05 -17.55 -10.67
CA ILE A 143 4.06 -18.59 -10.83
C ILE A 143 5.43 -18.01 -10.45
N ASN A 144 6.09 -18.61 -9.46
CA ASN A 144 7.48 -18.28 -9.15
C ASN A 144 8.40 -18.84 -10.25
N ARG A 145 9.18 -17.98 -10.90
CA ARG A 145 10.04 -18.40 -12.03
C ARG A 145 11.17 -19.34 -11.63
N GLN A 146 11.66 -19.24 -10.39
CA GLN A 146 12.76 -20.07 -9.90
C GLN A 146 12.27 -21.44 -9.41
N THR A 147 11.17 -21.47 -8.66
CA THR A 147 10.70 -22.70 -8.00
C THR A 147 9.52 -23.37 -8.71
N GLN A 148 8.95 -22.72 -9.73
CA GLN A 148 7.71 -23.11 -10.42
C GLN A 148 6.48 -23.24 -9.49
N ARG A 149 6.60 -22.80 -8.25
CA ARG A 149 5.50 -22.80 -7.29
C ARG A 149 4.40 -21.86 -7.75
N GLN A 150 3.16 -22.34 -7.70
CA GLN A 150 1.98 -21.57 -8.03
C GLN A 150 1.24 -21.14 -6.77
N ARG A 151 0.73 -19.91 -6.76
CA ARG A 151 -0.18 -19.37 -5.74
C ARG A 151 -1.34 -18.68 -6.43
N ARG A 152 -2.54 -18.75 -5.86
CA ARG A 152 -3.71 -18.06 -6.42
C ARG A 152 -3.54 -16.55 -6.30
N VAL A 153 -4.01 -15.83 -7.31
CA VAL A 153 -4.16 -14.38 -7.27
C VAL A 153 -5.62 -14.00 -7.37
N ARG A 154 -5.98 -12.85 -6.82
CA ARG A 154 -7.32 -12.28 -7.01
C ARG A 154 -7.26 -10.78 -7.17
N ARG A 155 -8.20 -10.29 -7.96
CA ARG A 155 -8.58 -8.89 -8.02
C ARG A 155 -9.79 -8.68 -7.12
N ARG A 156 -9.69 -7.77 -6.16
CA ARG A 156 -10.75 -7.45 -5.22
C ARG A 156 -11.12 -5.97 -5.34
N LEU A 157 -12.42 -5.68 -5.24
CA LEU A 157 -12.92 -4.32 -5.07
C LEU A 157 -12.97 -3.99 -3.58
N ASP A 158 -12.54 -2.79 -3.24
CA ASP A 158 -12.45 -2.25 -1.88
C ASP A 158 -12.81 -0.76 -1.91
N LEU A 159 -12.77 -0.11 -0.75
CA LEU A 159 -12.79 1.34 -0.63
C LEU A 159 -11.67 1.96 -1.47
N VAL A 160 -11.97 3.10 -2.10
CA VAL A 160 -10.93 3.94 -2.72
C VAL A 160 -10.00 4.49 -1.64
N TYR A 161 -8.71 4.57 -1.95
CA TYR A 161 -7.77 5.23 -1.05
C TYR A 161 -8.07 6.73 -0.91
N PRO A 162 -7.65 7.38 0.20
CA PRO A 162 -7.88 8.81 0.42
C PRO A 162 -7.44 9.68 -0.75
N LEU A 163 -8.35 10.51 -1.26
CA LEU A 163 -8.02 11.52 -2.26
C LEU A 163 -7.62 12.81 -1.54
N VAL A 164 -6.45 13.35 -1.91
CA VAL A 164 -6.02 14.68 -1.48
C VAL A 164 -5.92 15.57 -2.71
N THR A 165 -6.40 16.80 -2.54
CA THR A 165 -6.36 17.82 -3.58
C THR A 165 -5.55 18.97 -3.05
N SER A 166 -4.44 19.29 -3.71
CA SER A 166 -3.68 20.51 -3.44
C SER A 166 -3.96 21.54 -4.53
N ALA A 167 -4.09 22.80 -4.14
CA ALA A 167 -3.90 23.88 -5.09
C ALA A 167 -2.47 23.75 -5.61
N ALA A 168 -2.31 23.55 -6.92
CA ALA A 168 -0.99 23.49 -7.54
C ALA A 168 -0.25 24.81 -7.22
N GLY A 169 0.71 24.74 -6.29
CA GLY A 169 1.35 25.94 -5.73
C GLY A 169 2.19 25.76 -4.46
N ARG A 170 2.22 24.59 -3.82
CA ARG A 170 3.23 24.30 -2.77
C ARG A 170 3.66 22.85 -2.82
N ALA A 171 4.84 22.61 -3.38
CA ALA A 171 5.61 21.41 -3.11
C ALA A 171 5.84 21.35 -1.59
N ALA A 172 5.04 20.56 -0.89
CA ALA A 172 5.33 20.22 0.49
C ALA A 172 6.44 19.16 0.48
N SER A 173 7.68 19.62 0.28
CA SER A 173 8.85 18.85 0.67
C SER A 173 8.80 18.70 2.18
N TRP A 174 8.46 17.51 2.66
CA TRP A 174 8.82 17.11 4.01
C TRP A 174 10.36 16.97 4.05
N PRO A 175 11.03 17.43 5.12
CA PRO A 175 12.46 17.30 5.21
C PRO A 175 12.84 15.82 5.23
N ALA A 176 13.77 15.43 4.36
CA ALA A 176 14.42 14.13 4.44
C ALA A 176 15.09 13.99 5.82
N ALA A 177 14.97 12.82 6.45
CA ALA A 177 15.68 12.52 7.67
C ALA A 177 17.21 12.67 7.45
N PRO A 178 17.97 13.17 8.43
CA PRO A 178 19.43 13.19 8.33
C PRO A 178 19.96 11.76 8.25
N GLY A 179 20.98 11.57 7.41
CA GLY A 179 21.61 10.28 7.13
C GLY A 179 22.54 9.77 8.21
#